data_AF-A0AAD7HJD4-F1
#
_entry.id   AF-A0AAD7HJD4-F1
#
_cell.length_a   1.000
_cell.length_b   1.000
_cell.length_c   1.000
_cell.angle_alpha   90.00
_cell.angle_beta   90.00
_cell.angle_gamma   90.00
#
_symmetry.space_group_name_H-M   'P 1'
#
loop_
_entity.id
_entity.type
_entity.pdbx_description
1 polymer ?
#
loop_
_entity_poly.entity_id
_entity_poly.type
_entity_poly.pdbx_seq_one_letter_code
_entity_poly.pdbx_strand_id
1 'polypeptide(L)'
;MAPTWDYTHPTVGTREVLWQGFLMAEALAATALRKPVLITQNDQLLMASAEVPPLAQLVESVQASLQSNKTPVPDIVLPIIRLFLYNVTHLARELSESITGDHGHALPWLTRHAANAPLLSQLEPVLEPAPNPADPIGEATPSFGQALPLMECTRTMHVRSCAQAMTMGYSALVLTLHRKMEYRAAPPTPPQSLPAPGPSLEGIMYPTQAQMNTVHTLARAAVADVGRALTYLPNPTHLTHLRSNPLQNWAQFCLEDADALGGIPVESTEAFERIMNGLKLLGYSWDLPSSSALVEQMEAHIAARRASAAFVSSASSVHVDDPVFLPTFDYNWIRLFGTEGFMEAEGG
;
A
#
# COMPACT_ATOMS: atom_id res chain seq x y z
N MET A 1 -23.09 1.43 8.69
CA MET A 1 -23.06 1.91 10.09
C MET A 1 -21.93 2.92 10.19
N ALA A 2 -22.22 4.18 10.52
CA ALA A 2 -21.16 5.14 10.77
C ALA A 2 -20.35 4.68 12.01
N PRO A 3 -19.01 4.75 11.99
CA PRO A 3 -18.21 4.36 13.14
C PRO A 3 -18.56 5.22 14.37
N THR A 4 -18.88 4.57 15.48
CA THR A 4 -19.06 5.21 16.79
C THR A 4 -17.68 5.42 17.40
N TRP A 5 -17.07 6.57 17.13
CA TRP A 5 -15.80 6.96 17.73
C TRP A 5 -16.05 7.37 19.18
N ASP A 6 -15.45 6.66 20.15
CA ASP A 6 -15.56 7.01 21.56
C ASP A 6 -15.04 8.44 21.79
N TYR A 7 -15.88 9.27 22.40
CA TYR A 7 -15.85 10.73 22.35
C TYR A 7 -14.87 11.41 23.32
N THR A 8 -13.87 10.69 23.83
CA THR A 8 -12.92 11.27 24.80
C THR A 8 -11.77 11.98 24.06
N HIS A 9 -12.08 13.16 23.52
CA HIS A 9 -11.15 14.22 23.07
C HIS A 9 -10.29 14.02 21.79
N PRO A 10 -10.85 13.68 20.61
CA PRO A 10 -10.14 13.94 19.36
C PRO A 10 -10.10 15.44 19.05
N THR A 11 -8.92 15.97 18.69
CA THR A 11 -8.80 17.33 18.13
C THR A 11 -9.56 17.41 16.79
N VAL A 12 -10.06 18.60 16.43
CA VAL A 12 -10.91 18.81 15.23
C VAL A 12 -10.29 18.18 13.95
N GLY A 13 -8.99 18.31 13.75
CA GLY A 13 -8.28 17.71 12.61
C GLY A 13 -8.25 16.18 12.60
N THR A 14 -8.33 15.53 13.76
CA THR A 14 -8.38 14.07 13.85
C THR A 14 -9.71 13.53 13.32
N ARG A 15 -10.84 14.19 13.63
CA ARG A 15 -12.17 13.74 13.18
C ARG A 15 -12.32 13.78 11.66
N GLU A 16 -11.80 14.82 11.02
CA GLU A 16 -11.82 14.95 9.56
C GLU A 16 -11.04 13.82 8.88
N VAL A 17 -9.83 13.53 9.36
CA VAL A 17 -8.99 12.44 8.84
C VAL A 17 -9.68 11.09 8.99
N LEU A 18 -10.32 10.84 10.12
CA LEU A 18 -11.03 9.58 10.38
C LEU A 18 -12.23 9.39 9.44
N TRP A 19 -12.98 10.46 9.18
CA TRP A 19 -14.09 10.42 8.24
C TRP A 19 -13.63 10.28 6.79
N GLN A 20 -12.56 11.00 6.39
CA GLN A 20 -11.93 10.80 5.09
C GLN A 20 -11.41 9.36 4.92
N GLY A 21 -10.85 8.77 5.99
CA GLY A 21 -10.42 7.37 6.00
C GLY A 21 -11.59 6.41 5.82
N PHE A 22 -12.74 6.70 6.43
CA PHE A 22 -13.97 5.94 6.23
C PHE A 22 -14.48 6.04 4.78
N LEU A 23 -14.56 7.25 4.21
CA LEU A 23 -14.95 7.46 2.82
C LEU A 23 -14.01 6.73 1.86
N MET A 24 -12.70 6.83 2.07
CA MET A 24 -11.69 6.10 1.31
C MET A 24 -11.94 4.59 1.38
N ALA A 25 -12.09 4.03 2.58
CA ALA A 25 -12.28 2.59 2.76
C ALA A 25 -13.56 2.08 2.06
N GLU A 26 -14.68 2.80 2.19
CA GLU A 26 -15.94 2.46 1.51
C GLU A 26 -15.82 2.57 -0.02
N ALA A 27 -15.16 3.61 -0.54
CA ALA A 27 -14.93 3.78 -1.97
C ALA A 27 -14.06 2.64 -2.53
N LEU A 28 -12.97 2.29 -1.84
CA LEU A 28 -12.08 1.19 -2.23
C LEU A 28 -12.81 -0.16 -2.19
N ALA A 29 -13.55 -0.43 -1.12
CA ALA A 29 -14.33 -1.66 -0.99
C ALA A 29 -15.39 -1.78 -2.10
N ALA A 30 -16.12 -0.70 -2.39
CA ALA A 30 -17.08 -0.67 -3.49
C ALA A 30 -16.40 -0.92 -4.85
N THR A 31 -15.27 -0.25 -5.10
CA THR A 31 -14.50 -0.39 -6.34
C THR A 31 -13.96 -1.81 -6.54
N ALA A 32 -13.44 -2.43 -5.48
CA ALA A 32 -12.93 -3.80 -5.49
C ALA A 32 -14.05 -4.84 -5.71
N LEU A 33 -15.22 -4.62 -5.09
CA LEU A 33 -16.38 -5.51 -5.19
C LEU A 33 -17.28 -5.23 -6.40
N ARG A 34 -16.90 -4.31 -7.29
CA ARG A 34 -17.71 -3.83 -8.42
C ARG A 34 -19.10 -3.34 -8.00
N LYS A 35 -19.22 -2.75 -6.81
CA LYS A 35 -20.44 -2.12 -6.31
C LYS A 35 -20.44 -0.62 -6.65
N PRO A 36 -21.61 0.00 -6.79
CA PRO A 36 -21.67 1.45 -7.00
C PRO A 36 -21.03 2.18 -5.81
N VAL A 37 -20.11 3.10 -6.11
CA VAL A 37 -19.56 4.03 -5.13
C VAL A 37 -20.64 5.08 -4.83
N LEU A 38 -21.21 5.04 -3.62
CA LEU A 38 -22.28 5.96 -3.20
C LEU A 38 -21.75 7.29 -2.65
N ILE A 39 -20.44 7.53 -2.75
CA ILE A 39 -19.78 8.74 -2.27
C ILE A 39 -19.66 9.71 -3.43
N THR A 40 -20.33 10.85 -3.31
CA THR A 40 -20.30 11.91 -4.31
C THR A 40 -19.09 12.83 -4.10
N GLN A 41 -18.77 13.64 -5.12
CA GLN A 41 -17.78 14.71 -4.96
C GLN A 41 -18.20 15.72 -3.88
N ASN A 42 -19.51 16.01 -3.77
CA ASN A 42 -20.02 16.91 -2.74
C ASN A 42 -19.76 16.37 -1.32
N ASP A 43 -19.90 15.05 -1.11
CA ASP A 43 -19.61 14.43 0.19
C ASP A 43 -18.14 14.58 0.59
N GLN A 44 -17.23 14.52 -0.39
CA GLN A 44 -15.80 14.75 -0.16
C GLN A 44 -15.50 16.24 0.10
N LEU A 45 -16.15 17.16 -0.62
CA LEU A 45 -16.00 18.61 -0.46
C LEU A 45 -16.61 19.13 0.84
N LEU A 46 -17.63 18.46 1.42
CA LEU A 46 -18.11 18.80 2.76
C LEU A 46 -17.04 18.61 3.83
N MET A 47 -16.04 17.77 3.55
CA MET A 47 -15.01 17.33 4.48
C MET A 47 -13.63 17.91 4.13
N ALA A 48 -13.49 18.51 2.96
CA ALA A 48 -12.31 19.23 2.54
C ALA A 48 -12.60 20.74 2.61
N SER A 49 -11.69 21.53 3.17
CA SER A 49 -11.75 22.98 2.99
C SER A 49 -11.75 23.32 1.49
N ALA A 50 -12.38 24.44 1.10
CA ALA A 50 -12.88 24.74 -0.25
C ALA A 50 -11.95 24.54 -1.46
N GLU A 51 -10.64 24.36 -1.27
CA GLU A 51 -9.69 24.02 -2.34
C GLU A 51 -8.79 22.86 -1.91
N VAL A 52 -8.94 21.72 -2.58
CA VAL A 52 -8.00 20.60 -2.49
C VAL A 52 -7.00 20.72 -3.65
N PRO A 53 -5.69 20.84 -3.37
CA PRO A 53 -4.70 20.90 -4.43
C PRO A 53 -4.72 19.61 -5.26
N PRO A 54 -4.45 19.68 -6.57
CA PRO A 54 -4.16 18.53 -7.40
C PRO A 54 -3.07 17.65 -6.78
N LEU A 55 -3.13 16.35 -7.03
CA LEU A 55 -2.19 15.38 -6.49
C LEU A 55 -0.71 15.76 -6.75
N ALA A 56 -0.37 16.23 -7.94
CA ALA A 56 0.99 16.66 -8.27
C ALA A 56 1.49 17.79 -7.34
N GLN A 57 0.64 18.78 -7.05
CA GLN A 57 0.97 19.88 -6.13
C GLN A 57 1.09 19.38 -4.69
N LEU A 58 0.29 18.39 -4.30
CA LEU A 58 0.43 17.73 -2.99
C LEU A 58 1.81 17.09 -2.87
N VAL A 59 2.25 16.31 -3.87
CA VAL A 59 3.57 15.66 -3.88
C VAL A 59 4.68 16.69 -3.72
N GLU A 60 4.65 17.75 -4.52
CA GLU A 60 5.63 18.84 -4.46
C GLU A 60 5.64 19.52 -3.09
N SER A 61 4.47 19.78 -2.50
CA SER A 61 4.36 20.41 -1.19
C SER A 61 4.91 19.54 -0.06
N VAL A 62 4.71 18.21 -0.14
CA VAL A 62 5.23 17.22 0.82
C VAL A 62 6.75 17.19 0.73
N GLN A 63 7.30 17.05 -0.48
CA GLN A 63 8.73 17.01 -0.73
C GLN A 63 9.42 18.30 -0.26
N ALA A 64 8.86 19.47 -0.58
CA ALA A 64 9.38 20.76 -0.13
C ALA A 64 9.36 20.89 1.40
N SER A 65 8.28 20.42 2.04
CA SER A 65 8.14 20.45 3.50
C SER A 65 9.18 19.58 4.19
N LEU A 66 9.40 18.36 3.68
CA LEU A 66 10.42 17.42 4.18
C LEU A 66 11.84 17.96 4.02
N GLN A 67 12.14 18.66 2.93
CA GLN A 67 13.46 19.26 2.70
C GLN A 67 13.73 20.48 3.58
N SER A 68 12.69 21.15 4.06
CA SER A 68 12.85 22.44 4.75
C SER A 68 13.38 22.35 6.19
N ASN A 69 13.33 21.18 6.84
CA ASN A 69 13.71 20.93 8.26
C ASN A 69 13.15 21.90 9.32
N LYS A 70 12.20 22.78 8.96
CA LYS A 70 11.72 23.88 9.82
C LYS A 70 10.40 23.58 10.54
N THR A 71 9.62 22.64 10.05
CA THR A 71 8.30 22.30 10.57
C THR A 71 8.34 20.97 11.30
N PRO A 72 7.77 20.87 12.52
CA PRO A 72 7.69 19.61 13.23
C PRO A 72 6.79 18.65 12.43
N VAL A 73 7.29 17.43 12.19
CA VAL A 73 6.64 16.36 11.40
C VAL A 73 5.12 16.21 11.64
N PRO A 74 4.59 16.25 12.88
CA PRO A 74 3.16 16.07 13.14
C PRO A 74 2.25 17.13 12.51
N ASP A 75 2.70 18.38 12.43
CA ASP A 75 1.90 19.49 11.92
C ASP A 75 1.79 19.46 10.39
N ILE A 76 2.68 18.71 9.73
CA ILE A 76 2.69 18.47 8.29
C ILE A 76 1.87 17.21 7.96
N VAL A 77 1.99 16.18 8.81
CA VAL A 77 1.44 14.85 8.55
C VAL A 77 -0.09 14.87 8.44
N LEU A 78 -0.82 15.45 9.40
CA LEU A 78 -2.30 15.45 9.38
C LEU A 78 -2.90 16.12 8.13
N PRO A 79 -2.46 17.33 7.71
CA PRO A 79 -2.90 17.92 6.45
C PRO A 79 -2.58 17.04 5.23
N ILE A 80 -1.37 16.48 5.14
CA ILE A 80 -0.98 15.61 4.03
C ILE A 80 -1.90 14.39 3.94
N ILE A 81 -2.15 13.72 5.06
CA ILE A 81 -3.01 12.54 5.11
C ILE A 81 -4.41 12.89 4.66
N ARG A 82 -4.98 13.99 5.18
CA ARG A 82 -6.32 14.42 4.78
C ARG A 82 -6.42 14.60 3.26
N LEU A 83 -5.43 15.23 2.65
CA LEU A 83 -5.37 15.45 1.21
C LEU A 83 -5.12 14.15 0.44
N PHE A 84 -4.30 13.25 0.96
CA PHE A 84 -4.07 11.93 0.36
C PHE A 84 -5.35 11.08 0.36
N LEU A 85 -6.03 10.99 1.51
CA LEU A 85 -7.28 10.23 1.65
C LEU A 85 -8.36 10.77 0.70
N TYR A 86 -8.45 12.10 0.55
CA TYR A 86 -9.31 12.73 -0.46
C TYR A 86 -8.96 12.27 -1.87
N ASN A 87 -7.68 12.36 -2.28
CA ASN A 87 -7.25 11.98 -3.63
C ASN A 87 -7.45 10.48 -3.91
N VAL A 88 -7.19 9.60 -2.93
CA VAL A 88 -7.46 8.15 -3.08
C VAL A 88 -8.96 7.88 -3.21
N THR A 89 -9.81 8.57 -2.45
CA THR A 89 -11.27 8.45 -2.57
C THR A 89 -11.76 8.92 -3.95
N HIS A 90 -11.21 10.04 -4.44
CA HIS A 90 -11.48 10.56 -5.77
C HIS A 90 -11.09 9.55 -6.85
N LEU A 91 -9.86 9.02 -6.80
CA LEU A 91 -9.35 8.05 -7.75
C LEU A 91 -10.13 6.72 -7.70
N ALA A 92 -10.54 6.26 -6.51
CA ALA A 92 -11.39 5.08 -6.38
C ALA A 92 -12.73 5.28 -7.11
N ARG A 93 -13.35 6.46 -6.95
CA ARG A 93 -14.59 6.81 -7.65
C ARG A 93 -14.39 6.87 -9.16
N GLU A 94 -13.36 7.56 -9.63
CA GLU A 94 -13.04 7.61 -11.06
C GLU A 94 -12.75 6.21 -11.62
N LEU A 95 -12.03 5.38 -10.87
CA LEU A 95 -11.75 4.00 -11.23
C LEU A 95 -13.04 3.17 -11.32
N SER A 96 -13.98 3.36 -10.39
CA SER A 96 -15.30 2.72 -10.42
C SER A 96 -16.14 3.18 -11.61
N GLU A 97 -16.24 4.48 -11.84
CA GLU A 97 -17.06 5.06 -12.92
C GLU A 97 -16.49 4.72 -14.31
N SER A 98 -15.17 4.64 -14.43
CA SER A 98 -14.49 4.43 -15.72
C SER A 98 -14.13 2.97 -15.98
N ILE A 99 -13.55 2.24 -15.03
CA ILE A 99 -12.89 0.96 -15.31
C ILE A 99 -13.62 -0.21 -14.66
N THR A 100 -13.85 -0.20 -13.35
CA THR A 100 -14.21 -1.41 -12.59
C THR A 100 -15.71 -1.64 -12.49
N GLY A 101 -16.51 -0.58 -12.39
CA GLY A 101 -17.97 -0.64 -12.25
C GLY A 101 -18.70 -1.04 -13.53
N ASP A 102 -20.01 -1.30 -13.40
CA ASP A 102 -20.85 -1.82 -14.48
C ASP A 102 -20.90 -0.90 -15.70
N HIS A 103 -20.97 0.41 -15.47
CA HIS A 103 -20.94 1.40 -16.55
C HIS A 103 -19.59 1.38 -17.28
N GLY A 104 -18.49 1.44 -16.52
CA GLY A 104 -17.15 1.37 -17.07
C GLY A 104 -16.90 0.09 -17.86
N HIS A 105 -17.45 -1.03 -17.40
CA HIS A 105 -17.37 -2.33 -18.07
C HIS A 105 -18.06 -2.35 -19.44
N ALA A 106 -19.13 -1.57 -19.61
CA ALA A 106 -19.83 -1.46 -20.89
C ALA A 106 -19.11 -0.58 -21.91
N LEU A 107 -18.12 0.21 -21.48
CA LEU A 107 -17.38 1.14 -22.35
C LEU A 107 -16.14 0.48 -22.98
N PRO A 108 -15.84 0.78 -24.27
CA PRO A 108 -14.57 0.42 -24.91
C PRO A 108 -13.36 0.97 -24.16
N TRP A 109 -12.24 0.21 -24.15
CA TRP A 109 -11.08 0.52 -23.32
C TRP A 109 -10.41 1.90 -23.60
N LEU A 110 -10.51 2.41 -24.82
CA LEU A 110 -9.63 3.51 -25.26
C LEU A 110 -10.01 4.90 -24.71
N THR A 111 -11.29 5.14 -24.38
CA THR A 111 -11.79 6.53 -24.32
C THR A 111 -11.50 7.25 -23.00
N ARG A 112 -11.21 6.54 -21.90
CA ARG A 112 -10.93 7.16 -20.58
C ARG A 112 -9.81 6.52 -19.76
N HIS A 113 -9.24 5.38 -20.16
CA HIS A 113 -8.40 4.56 -19.25
C HIS A 113 -6.90 4.87 -19.28
N ALA A 114 -6.40 5.47 -20.36
CA ALA A 114 -5.00 5.91 -20.43
C ALA A 114 -4.66 6.99 -19.39
N ALA A 115 -5.66 7.70 -18.86
CA ALA A 115 -5.46 8.75 -17.86
C ALA A 115 -5.18 8.22 -16.45
N ASN A 116 -5.65 7.01 -16.09
CA ASN A 116 -5.62 6.56 -14.69
C ASN A 116 -4.26 5.97 -14.26
N ALA A 117 -3.51 5.33 -15.16
CA ALA A 117 -2.20 4.77 -14.82
C ALA A 117 -1.17 5.88 -14.46
N PRO A 118 -1.05 6.98 -15.23
CA PRO A 118 -0.23 8.12 -14.83
C PRO A 118 -0.63 8.75 -13.49
N LEU A 119 -1.93 8.75 -13.17
CA LEU A 119 -2.43 9.31 -11.90
C LEU A 119 -2.04 8.42 -10.71
N LEU A 120 -2.07 7.10 -10.87
CA LEU A 120 -1.60 6.18 -9.82
C LEU A 120 -0.09 6.28 -9.63
N SER A 121 0.71 6.38 -10.69
CA SER A 121 2.16 6.57 -10.55
C SER A 121 2.51 7.90 -9.87
N GLN A 122 1.64 8.92 -9.92
CA GLN A 122 1.86 10.17 -9.18
C GLN A 122 1.64 10.03 -7.68
N LEU A 123 0.97 8.98 -7.19
CA LEU A 123 0.82 8.72 -5.76
C LEU A 123 2.06 8.05 -5.14
N GLU A 124 2.86 7.34 -5.94
CA GLU A 124 4.03 6.58 -5.49
C GLU A 124 5.07 7.47 -4.77
N PRO A 125 5.46 8.66 -5.29
CA PRO A 125 6.40 9.54 -4.59
C PRO A 125 5.86 10.13 -3.28
N VAL A 126 4.56 10.04 -3.00
CA VAL A 126 3.96 10.43 -1.71
C VAL A 126 4.11 9.33 -0.65
N LEU A 127 4.37 8.10 -1.08
CA LEU A 127 4.57 6.92 -0.24
C LEU A 127 6.04 6.63 0.04
N GLU A 128 6.93 6.99 -0.91
CA GLU A 128 8.39 6.92 -0.76
C GLU A 128 8.98 7.69 0.44
N PRO A 129 8.40 8.80 0.96
CA PRO A 129 9.06 9.62 1.96
C PRO A 129 8.64 9.32 3.39
N ALA A 130 8.16 8.11 3.71
CA ALA A 130 8.20 7.67 5.10
C ALA A 130 9.62 7.14 5.36
N PRO A 131 10.59 7.95 5.84
CA PRO A 131 11.82 7.39 6.37
C PRO A 131 11.40 6.31 7.35
N ASN A 132 11.97 5.13 7.18
CA ASN A 132 11.74 4.02 8.07
C ASN A 132 12.06 4.54 9.49
N PRO A 133 11.08 4.75 10.38
CA PRO A 133 11.41 5.21 11.73
C PRO A 133 12.13 4.10 12.51
N ALA A 134 12.35 2.93 11.89
CA ALA A 134 13.19 1.87 12.41
C ALA A 134 14.70 2.17 12.36
N ASP A 135 15.18 3.17 11.59
CA ASP A 135 16.63 3.45 11.54
C ASP A 135 17.19 4.26 12.72
N PRO A 136 16.39 4.51 13.78
CA PRO A 136 16.97 4.35 15.13
C PRO A 136 16.08 3.68 16.18
N ILE A 137 14.83 3.28 15.88
CA ILE A 137 13.97 2.62 16.88
C ILE A 137 14.10 1.08 16.83
N GLY A 138 14.77 0.53 15.80
CA GLY A 138 15.05 -0.90 15.67
C GLY A 138 16.00 -1.49 16.73
N GLU A 139 16.78 -0.66 17.43
CA GLU A 139 17.61 -1.09 18.58
C GLU A 139 17.00 -0.72 19.94
N ALA A 140 16.03 0.18 19.97
CA ALA A 140 15.28 0.50 21.16
C ALA A 140 13.98 -0.31 21.19
N THR A 141 14.08 -1.64 21.29
CA THR A 141 13.10 -2.33 22.15
C THR A 141 13.11 -1.57 23.46
N PRO A 142 12.01 -0.92 23.89
CA PRO A 142 11.97 -0.37 25.22
C PRO A 142 12.18 -1.56 26.14
N SER A 143 13.37 -1.63 26.73
CA SER A 143 13.64 -2.54 27.83
C SER A 143 12.45 -2.40 28.75
N PHE A 144 11.78 -3.52 29.06
CA PHE A 144 10.62 -3.58 29.95
C PHE A 144 10.98 -2.82 31.26
N GLY A 145 10.70 -1.51 31.33
CA GLY A 145 11.28 -0.64 32.35
C GLY A 145 11.62 0.81 31.95
N GLN A 146 11.85 1.15 30.67
CA GLN A 146 12.04 2.55 30.25
C GLN A 146 10.78 3.10 29.59
N ALA A 147 10.01 3.87 30.36
CA ALA A 147 8.84 4.57 29.87
C ALA A 147 9.29 5.70 28.93
N LEU A 148 9.05 5.53 27.62
CA LEU A 148 9.00 6.68 26.73
C LEU A 148 7.91 7.64 27.24
N PRO A 149 8.10 8.98 27.13
CA PRO A 149 7.03 9.91 27.44
C PRO A 149 5.76 9.53 26.66
N LEU A 150 4.64 9.35 27.36
CA LEU A 150 3.36 8.90 26.80
C LEU A 150 2.95 9.67 25.53
N MET A 151 3.30 10.96 25.46
CA MET A 151 3.03 11.83 24.31
C MET A 151 3.84 11.48 23.05
N GLU A 152 5.08 11.04 23.20
CA GLU A 152 5.97 10.72 22.08
C GLU A 152 5.64 9.35 21.46
N CYS A 153 5.20 8.42 22.31
CA CYS A 153 4.62 7.13 21.90
C CYS A 153 3.33 7.33 21.09
N THR A 154 2.41 8.16 21.59
CA THR A 154 1.12 8.46 20.93
C THR A 154 1.33 9.13 19.57
N ARG A 155 2.25 10.10 19.49
CA ARG A 155 2.60 10.80 18.25
C ARG A 155 3.15 9.84 17.18
N THR A 156 4.09 8.97 17.57
CA THR A 156 4.68 7.96 16.66
C THR A 156 3.62 6.97 16.17
N MET A 157 2.67 6.57 17.03
CA MET A 157 1.56 5.70 16.63
C MET A 157 0.63 6.37 15.61
N HIS A 158 0.29 7.65 15.77
CA HIS A 158 -0.55 8.35 14.79
C HIS A 158 0.10 8.44 13.42
N VAL A 159 1.38 8.81 13.35
CA VAL A 159 2.11 8.87 12.07
C VAL A 159 2.13 7.49 11.39
N ARG A 160 2.40 6.42 12.16
CA ARG A 160 2.39 5.04 11.64
C ARG A 160 1.03 4.60 11.13
N SER A 161 -0.03 4.82 11.90
CA SER A 161 -1.41 4.48 11.49
C SER A 161 -1.81 5.20 10.20
N CYS A 162 -1.32 6.42 10.01
CA CYS A 162 -1.63 7.19 8.83
C CYS A 162 -0.82 6.77 7.61
N ALA A 163 0.49 6.55 7.77
CA ALA A 163 1.33 5.95 6.73
C ALA A 163 0.73 4.61 6.27
N GLN A 164 0.28 3.78 7.22
CA GLN A 164 -0.43 2.54 6.93
C GLN A 164 -1.71 2.79 6.12
N ALA A 165 -2.57 3.71 6.52
CA ALA A 165 -3.78 4.02 5.77
C ALA A 165 -3.47 4.47 4.33
N MET A 166 -2.40 5.26 4.16
CA MET A 166 -1.94 5.72 2.85
C MET A 166 -1.46 4.56 1.97
N THR A 167 -0.55 3.74 2.49
CA THR A 167 -0.03 2.54 1.81
C THR A 167 -1.14 1.55 1.46
N MET A 168 -2.05 1.27 2.40
CA MET A 168 -3.14 0.32 2.18
C MET A 168 -4.17 0.85 1.20
N GLY A 169 -4.42 2.16 1.18
CA GLY A 169 -5.31 2.80 0.22
C GLY A 169 -4.77 2.79 -1.21
N TYR A 170 -3.50 3.17 -1.39
CA TYR A 170 -2.83 3.13 -2.68
C TYR A 170 -2.73 1.70 -3.23
N SER A 171 -2.21 0.77 -2.42
CA SER A 171 -2.04 -0.62 -2.84
C SER A 171 -3.38 -1.24 -3.25
N ALA A 172 -4.47 -0.96 -2.52
CA ALA A 172 -5.81 -1.42 -2.89
C ALA A 172 -6.26 -0.91 -4.28
N LEU A 173 -5.98 0.35 -4.62
CA LEU A 173 -6.25 0.89 -5.97
C LEU A 173 -5.46 0.14 -7.04
N VAL A 174 -4.15 -0.02 -6.82
CA VAL A 174 -3.24 -0.69 -7.75
C VAL A 174 -3.69 -2.12 -8.02
N LEU A 175 -3.95 -2.90 -6.96
CA LEU A 175 -4.38 -4.29 -7.11
C LEU A 175 -5.75 -4.38 -7.79
N THR A 176 -6.68 -3.48 -7.45
CA THR A 176 -8.01 -3.47 -8.07
C THR A 176 -7.93 -3.15 -9.58
N LEU A 177 -7.06 -2.20 -9.96
CA LEU A 177 -6.81 -1.89 -11.36
C LEU A 177 -6.16 -3.09 -12.07
N HIS A 178 -5.13 -3.69 -11.48
CA HIS A 178 -4.43 -4.87 -12.00
C HIS A 178 -5.41 -6.02 -12.29
N ARG A 179 -6.22 -6.43 -11.31
CA ARG A 179 -7.22 -7.49 -11.48
C ARG A 179 -8.23 -7.19 -12.57
N LYS A 180 -8.64 -5.92 -12.70
CA LYS A 180 -9.59 -5.55 -13.76
C LYS A 180 -8.95 -5.57 -15.14
N MET A 181 -7.67 -5.21 -15.23
CA MET A 181 -6.89 -5.30 -16.45
C MET A 181 -6.71 -6.74 -16.90
N GLU A 182 -6.37 -7.65 -15.99
CA GLU A 182 -6.30 -9.10 -16.27
C GLU A 182 -7.64 -9.64 -16.76
N TYR A 183 -8.72 -9.29 -16.05
CA TYR A 183 -10.06 -9.71 -16.43
C TYR A 183 -10.46 -9.24 -17.83
N ARG A 184 -10.07 -8.02 -18.24
CA ARG A 184 -10.36 -7.51 -19.59
C ARG A 184 -9.43 -8.08 -20.65
N ALA A 185 -8.19 -8.45 -20.29
CA ALA A 185 -7.26 -9.09 -21.20
C ALA A 185 -7.62 -10.55 -21.48
N ALA A 186 -8.33 -11.22 -20.57
CA ALA A 186 -8.82 -12.57 -20.77
C ALA A 186 -9.76 -12.64 -21.98
N PRO A 187 -9.62 -13.65 -22.86
CA PRO A 187 -10.51 -13.82 -24.00
C PRO A 187 -11.96 -13.98 -23.51
N PRO A 188 -12.94 -13.40 -24.22
CA PRO A 188 -14.35 -13.54 -23.81
C PRO A 188 -14.69 -15.02 -23.80
N THR A 189 -15.08 -15.54 -22.62
CA THR A 189 -15.61 -16.90 -22.52
C THR A 189 -16.81 -16.98 -23.45
N PRO A 190 -16.82 -17.87 -24.46
CA PRO A 190 -17.90 -17.91 -25.43
C PRO A 190 -19.22 -18.11 -24.68
N PRO A 191 -20.24 -17.28 -24.93
CA PRO A 191 -21.50 -17.41 -24.23
C PRO A 191 -22.06 -18.82 -24.50
N GLN A 192 -22.30 -19.58 -23.43
CA GLN A 192 -23.10 -20.79 -23.50
C GLN A 192 -24.51 -20.38 -23.94
N SER A 193 -24.76 -20.51 -25.25
CA SER A 193 -26.08 -20.50 -25.89
C SER A 193 -27.07 -19.41 -25.44
N LEU A 194 -26.97 -18.22 -26.04
CA LEU A 194 -28.11 -17.29 -26.15
C LEU A 194 -28.23 -16.80 -27.61
N PRO A 195 -29.43 -16.83 -28.22
CA PRO A 195 -29.64 -16.34 -29.57
C PRO A 195 -30.08 -14.87 -29.52
N ALA A 196 -29.23 -13.94 -29.96
CA ALA A 196 -29.71 -12.69 -30.56
C ALA A 196 -28.59 -11.91 -31.29
N PRO A 197 -28.92 -11.26 -32.43
CA PRO A 197 -28.02 -10.39 -33.17
C PRO A 197 -27.97 -9.01 -32.50
N GLY A 198 -26.96 -8.78 -31.66
CA GLY A 198 -26.61 -7.45 -31.15
C GLY A 198 -25.64 -6.72 -32.08
N PRO A 199 -25.50 -5.39 -31.95
CA PRO A 199 -24.59 -4.58 -32.76
C PRO A 199 -23.17 -5.14 -32.69
N SER A 200 -22.48 -5.14 -33.82
CA SER A 200 -21.16 -5.78 -33.99
C SER A 200 -20.20 -5.34 -32.89
N LEU A 201 -19.53 -6.32 -32.27
CA LEU A 201 -18.42 -6.16 -31.31
C LEU A 201 -17.15 -5.55 -31.95
N GLU A 202 -17.28 -4.89 -33.10
CA GLU A 202 -16.22 -4.22 -33.84
C GLU A 202 -15.84 -2.92 -33.12
N GLY A 203 -15.04 -3.05 -32.06
CA GLY A 203 -14.56 -1.89 -31.31
C GLY A 203 -14.19 -2.17 -29.86
N ILE A 204 -14.33 -3.40 -29.36
CA ILE A 204 -13.74 -3.76 -28.06
C ILE A 204 -12.22 -3.79 -28.23
N MET A 205 -11.59 -2.64 -28.00
CA MET A 205 -10.15 -2.56 -27.85
C MET A 205 -9.77 -3.13 -26.49
N TYR A 206 -8.74 -3.97 -26.48
CA TYR A 206 -8.18 -4.59 -25.30
C TYR A 206 -7.09 -3.70 -24.68
N PRO A 207 -6.78 -3.84 -23.38
CA PRO A 207 -5.60 -3.22 -22.80
C PRO A 207 -4.35 -3.61 -23.57
N THR A 208 -3.46 -2.65 -23.81
CA THR A 208 -2.19 -2.95 -24.49
C THR A 208 -1.27 -3.71 -23.53
N GLN A 209 -0.40 -4.57 -24.07
CA GLN A 209 0.57 -5.29 -23.26
C GLN A 209 1.47 -4.35 -22.44
N ALA A 210 1.83 -3.19 -22.99
CA ALA A 210 2.60 -2.18 -22.28
C ALA A 210 1.86 -1.67 -21.03
N GLN A 211 0.56 -1.39 -21.14
CA GLN A 211 -0.26 -0.97 -20.00
C GLN A 211 -0.38 -2.08 -18.95
N MET A 212 -0.58 -3.32 -19.39
CA MET A 212 -0.65 -4.49 -18.50
C MET A 212 0.64 -4.60 -17.68
N ASN A 213 1.79 -4.50 -18.36
CA ASN A 213 3.10 -4.58 -17.74
C ASN A 213 3.31 -3.42 -16.75
N THR A 214 2.93 -2.19 -17.10
CA THR A 214 3.06 -1.04 -16.18
C THR A 214 2.29 -1.27 -14.89
N VAL A 215 1.01 -1.67 -14.97
CA VAL A 215 0.19 -1.89 -13.78
C VAL A 215 0.65 -3.11 -12.98
N HIS A 216 1.14 -4.14 -13.66
CA HIS A 216 1.74 -5.30 -12.98
C HIS A 216 3.03 -4.93 -12.23
N THR A 217 3.90 -4.09 -12.81
CA THR A 217 5.09 -3.57 -12.12
C THR A 217 4.71 -2.74 -10.88
N LEU A 218 3.69 -1.88 -11.00
CA LEU A 218 3.16 -1.13 -9.85
C LEU A 218 2.64 -2.07 -8.76
N ALA A 219 1.91 -3.13 -9.14
CA ALA A 219 1.40 -4.12 -8.19
C ALA A 219 2.54 -4.87 -7.48
N ARG A 220 3.59 -5.25 -8.20
CA ARG A 220 4.80 -5.86 -7.61
C ARG A 220 5.50 -4.92 -6.62
N ALA A 221 5.70 -3.66 -6.99
CA ALA A 221 6.30 -2.66 -6.10
C ALA A 221 5.48 -2.51 -4.81
N ALA A 222 4.15 -2.45 -4.94
CA ALA A 222 3.23 -2.33 -3.82
C ALA A 222 3.24 -3.55 -2.87
N VAL A 223 3.69 -4.75 -3.30
CA VAL A 223 3.83 -5.92 -2.41
C VAL A 223 4.81 -5.60 -1.27
N ALA A 224 5.94 -4.97 -1.58
CA ALA A 224 6.92 -4.59 -0.56
C ALA A 224 6.31 -3.58 0.43
N ASP A 225 5.50 -2.64 -0.06
CA ASP A 225 4.83 -1.63 0.76
C ASP A 225 3.78 -2.25 1.68
N VAL A 226 2.96 -3.17 1.15
CA VAL A 226 1.99 -3.93 1.94
C VAL A 226 2.72 -4.74 3.01
N GLY A 227 3.79 -5.44 2.65
CA GLY A 227 4.66 -6.14 3.59
C GLY A 227 5.14 -5.22 4.70
N ARG A 228 5.74 -4.07 4.36
CA ARG A 228 6.22 -3.07 5.34
C ARG A 228 5.10 -2.54 6.24
N ALA A 229 3.93 -2.26 5.68
CA ALA A 229 2.76 -1.80 6.43
C ALA A 229 2.28 -2.83 7.46
N LEU A 230 2.46 -4.13 7.18
CA LEU A 230 2.12 -5.22 8.09
C LEU A 230 3.12 -5.42 9.24
N THR A 231 4.37 -4.97 9.10
CA THR A 231 5.38 -5.03 10.18
C THR A 231 4.91 -4.30 11.43
N TYR A 232 4.20 -3.18 11.24
CA TYR A 232 3.88 -2.23 12.28
C TYR A 232 2.48 -2.42 12.88
N LEU A 233 1.90 -3.61 12.71
CA LEU A 233 0.57 -3.92 13.23
C LEU A 233 0.66 -4.68 14.56
N PRO A 234 0.65 -3.97 15.71
CA PRO A 234 0.71 -4.61 17.02
C PRO A 234 -0.62 -5.29 17.41
N ASN A 235 -1.70 -5.14 16.64
CA ASN A 235 -3.03 -5.61 17.05
C ASN A 235 -3.92 -6.05 15.87
N PRO A 236 -4.53 -7.26 15.91
CA PRO A 236 -5.52 -7.71 14.93
C PRO A 236 -6.65 -6.70 14.68
N THR A 237 -7.04 -5.88 15.67
CA THR A 237 -8.07 -4.84 15.51
C THR A 237 -7.80 -3.94 14.30
N HIS A 238 -6.56 -3.55 14.06
CA HIS A 238 -6.20 -2.67 12.92
C HIS A 238 -6.33 -3.39 11.57
N LEU A 239 -6.06 -4.69 11.51
CA LEU A 239 -6.32 -5.51 10.31
C LEU A 239 -7.81 -5.65 10.04
N THR A 240 -8.63 -5.78 11.09
CA THR A 240 -10.08 -5.99 10.95
C THR A 240 -10.84 -4.76 10.46
N HIS A 241 -10.31 -3.55 10.68
CA HIS A 241 -10.93 -2.30 10.23
C HIS A 241 -10.58 -1.94 8.78
N LEU A 242 -9.47 -2.47 8.24
CA LEU A 242 -9.09 -2.34 6.83
C LEU A 242 -9.81 -3.38 5.96
N ARG A 243 -11.14 -3.45 6.07
CA ARG A 243 -12.01 -4.33 5.28
C ARG A 243 -11.86 -4.17 3.76
N SER A 244 -11.27 -3.05 3.32
CA SER A 244 -11.15 -2.64 1.93
C SER A 244 -9.99 -3.29 1.15
N ASN A 245 -9.09 -4.02 1.81
CA ASN A 245 -7.95 -4.65 1.14
C ASN A 245 -7.76 -6.07 1.70
N PRO A 246 -8.50 -7.07 1.20
CA PRO A 246 -8.39 -8.42 1.72
C PRO A 246 -6.97 -8.91 1.40
N LEU A 247 -6.16 -9.12 2.43
CA LEU A 247 -4.81 -9.71 2.32
C LEU A 247 -4.80 -11.00 1.49
N GLN A 248 -5.95 -11.68 1.38
CA GLN A 248 -6.15 -12.82 0.49
C GLN A 248 -5.89 -12.49 -0.98
N ASN A 249 -6.34 -11.32 -1.47
CA ASN A 249 -6.11 -10.92 -2.85
C ASN A 249 -4.63 -10.61 -3.11
N TRP A 250 -3.94 -10.05 -2.11
CA TRP A 250 -2.48 -9.85 -2.17
C TRP A 250 -1.72 -11.16 -2.15
N ALA A 251 -2.09 -12.08 -1.26
CA ALA A 251 -1.50 -13.41 -1.21
C ALA A 251 -1.71 -14.15 -2.54
N GLN A 252 -2.92 -14.10 -3.10
CA GLN A 252 -3.22 -14.69 -4.40
C GLN A 252 -2.37 -14.06 -5.51
N PHE A 253 -2.26 -12.72 -5.54
CA PHE A 253 -1.38 -12.03 -6.49
C PHE A 253 0.07 -12.48 -6.34
N CYS A 254 0.58 -12.54 -5.10
CA CYS A 254 1.94 -12.97 -4.81
C CYS A 254 2.22 -14.41 -5.27
N LEU A 255 1.26 -15.31 -5.08
CA LEU A 255 1.37 -16.72 -5.51
C LEU A 255 1.38 -16.83 -7.04
N GLU A 256 0.42 -16.20 -7.72
CA GLU A 256 0.35 -16.17 -9.18
C GLU A 256 1.63 -15.58 -9.79
N ASP A 257 2.17 -14.55 -9.15
CA ASP A 257 3.41 -13.89 -9.55
C ASP A 257 4.65 -14.78 -9.35
N ALA A 258 4.73 -15.46 -8.21
CA ALA A 258 5.79 -16.42 -7.92
C ALA A 258 5.73 -17.63 -8.88
N ASP A 259 4.54 -18.14 -9.20
CA ASP A 259 4.34 -19.20 -10.18
C ASP A 259 4.80 -18.77 -11.58
N ALA A 260 4.45 -17.55 -12.00
CA ALA A 260 4.87 -17.00 -13.28
C ALA A 260 6.39 -16.81 -13.40
N LEU A 261 7.07 -16.51 -12.28
CA LEU A 261 8.53 -16.37 -12.22
C LEU A 261 9.28 -17.68 -11.95
N GLY A 262 8.58 -18.76 -11.60
CA GLY A 262 9.20 -20.00 -11.14
C GLY A 262 9.81 -19.91 -9.73
N GLY A 263 9.36 -18.97 -8.91
CA GLY A 263 9.78 -18.79 -7.52
C GLY A 263 9.62 -17.37 -7.00
N ILE A 264 9.81 -17.19 -5.69
CA ILE A 264 9.76 -15.87 -5.05
C ILE A 264 11.09 -15.12 -5.32
N PRO A 265 11.04 -13.86 -5.79
CA PRO A 265 12.21 -12.98 -5.83
C PRO A 265 12.85 -12.82 -4.45
N VAL A 266 14.17 -12.62 -4.41
CA VAL A 266 14.92 -12.56 -3.14
C VAL A 266 14.44 -11.38 -2.31
N GLU A 267 14.35 -10.23 -2.96
CA GLU A 267 13.92 -8.95 -2.45
C GLU A 267 12.49 -8.95 -1.91
N SER A 268 11.63 -9.88 -2.36
CA SER A 268 10.22 -9.95 -1.96
C SER A 268 9.94 -10.96 -0.86
N THR A 269 10.92 -11.78 -0.47
CA THR A 269 10.72 -12.90 0.47
C THR A 269 10.16 -12.41 1.81
N GLU A 270 10.69 -11.30 2.34
CA GLU A 270 10.24 -10.73 3.61
C GLU A 270 8.80 -10.19 3.53
N ALA A 271 8.40 -9.60 2.40
CA ALA A 271 7.04 -9.12 2.20
C ALA A 271 6.04 -10.28 2.14
N PHE A 272 6.39 -11.38 1.47
CA PHE A 272 5.59 -12.61 1.42
C PHE A 272 5.37 -13.18 2.83
N GLU A 273 6.43 -13.26 3.65
CA GLU A 273 6.34 -13.73 5.03
C GLU A 273 5.38 -12.88 5.87
N ARG A 274 5.44 -11.56 5.72
CA ARG A 274 4.56 -10.63 6.45
C ARG A 274 3.11 -10.73 6.02
N ILE A 275 2.84 -10.86 4.73
CA ILE A 275 1.47 -11.08 4.20
C ILE A 275 0.91 -12.41 4.73
N MET A 276 1.71 -13.48 4.69
CA MET A 276 1.34 -14.78 5.25
C MET A 276 1.04 -14.70 6.76
N ASN A 277 1.88 -14.02 7.54
CA ASN A 277 1.65 -13.83 8.98
C ASN A 277 0.37 -13.01 9.25
N GLY A 278 0.09 -11.99 8.44
CA GLY A 278 -1.16 -11.25 8.48
C GLY A 278 -2.38 -12.14 8.20
N LEU A 279 -2.28 -13.05 7.22
CA LEU A 279 -3.33 -14.04 6.94
C LEU A 279 -3.54 -15.03 8.10
N LYS A 280 -2.46 -15.53 8.71
CA LYS A 280 -2.56 -16.41 9.89
C LYS A 280 -3.30 -15.71 11.03
N LEU A 281 -2.94 -14.46 11.32
CA LEU A 281 -3.59 -13.66 12.36
C LEU A 281 -5.09 -13.42 12.07
N LEU A 282 -5.44 -13.15 10.81
CA LEU A 282 -6.84 -13.03 10.40
C LEU A 282 -7.60 -14.37 10.51
N GLY A 283 -6.97 -15.47 10.12
CA GLY A 283 -7.54 -16.82 10.21
C GLY A 283 -7.90 -17.19 11.64
N TYR A 284 -7.03 -16.91 12.61
CA TYR A 284 -7.33 -17.10 14.03
C TYR A 284 -8.49 -16.25 14.55
N SER A 285 -8.76 -15.11 13.91
CA SER A 285 -9.74 -14.13 14.39
C SER A 285 -11.15 -14.29 13.78
N TRP A 286 -11.26 -14.83 12.55
CA TRP A 286 -12.52 -14.82 11.77
C TRP A 286 -12.89 -16.14 11.11
N ASP A 287 -12.14 -17.23 11.33
CA ASP A 287 -12.39 -18.55 10.74
C ASP A 287 -12.66 -18.47 9.22
N LEU A 288 -11.68 -17.98 8.45
CA LEU A 288 -11.76 -17.89 6.99
C LEU A 288 -11.22 -19.19 6.37
N PRO A 289 -12.06 -20.10 5.84
CA PRO A 289 -11.59 -21.39 5.34
C PRO A 289 -10.61 -21.26 4.16
N SER A 290 -10.73 -20.18 3.37
CA SER A 290 -9.87 -19.90 2.22
C SER A 290 -8.46 -19.44 2.61
N SER A 291 -8.22 -18.98 3.85
CA SER A 291 -6.90 -18.51 4.24
C SER A 291 -5.91 -19.65 4.51
N SER A 292 -6.36 -20.84 4.94
CA SER A 292 -5.47 -21.98 5.20
C SER A 292 -4.74 -22.41 3.94
N ALA A 293 -5.47 -22.60 2.84
CA ALA A 293 -4.89 -23.03 1.57
C ALA A 293 -3.89 -22.00 1.02
N LEU A 294 -4.19 -20.70 1.13
CA LEU A 294 -3.26 -19.63 0.72
C LEU A 294 -2.00 -19.62 1.60
N VAL A 295 -2.16 -19.77 2.92
CA VAL A 295 -1.03 -19.82 3.86
C VAL A 295 -0.13 -21.02 3.55
N GLU A 296 -0.69 -22.21 3.35
CA GLU A 296 0.07 -23.42 3.03
C GLU A 296 0.87 -23.26 1.72
N GLN A 297 0.26 -22.69 0.68
CA GLN A 297 0.96 -22.41 -0.59
C GLN A 297 2.10 -21.41 -0.40
N MET A 298 1.87 -20.32 0.33
CA MET A 298 2.91 -19.33 0.62
C MET A 298 4.06 -19.95 1.42
N GLU A 299 3.76 -20.79 2.42
CA GLU A 299 4.77 -21.53 3.18
C GLU A 299 5.62 -22.43 2.28
N ALA A 300 4.99 -23.13 1.33
CA ALA A 300 5.69 -23.99 0.39
C ALA A 300 6.67 -23.19 -0.50
N HIS A 301 6.24 -22.05 -1.06
CA HIS A 301 7.13 -21.20 -1.85
C HIS A 301 8.27 -20.58 -1.02
N ILE A 302 8.00 -20.14 0.20
CA ILE A 302 9.03 -19.60 1.12
C ILE A 302 10.03 -20.70 1.50
N ALA A 303 9.56 -21.90 1.83
CA ALA A 303 10.41 -23.04 2.15
C ALA A 303 11.28 -23.45 0.96
N ALA A 304 10.70 -23.54 -0.25
CA ALA A 304 11.44 -23.82 -1.48
C ALA A 304 12.52 -22.77 -1.74
N ARG A 305 12.21 -21.48 -1.54
CA ARG A 305 13.18 -20.39 -1.71
C ARG A 305 14.35 -20.50 -0.74
N ARG A 306 14.07 -20.79 0.53
CA ARG A 306 15.09 -20.98 1.59
C ARG A 306 15.97 -22.20 1.32
N ALA A 307 15.38 -23.31 0.87
CA ALA A 307 16.13 -24.50 0.46
C ALA A 307 17.08 -24.20 -0.72
N SER A 308 16.60 -23.48 -1.74
CA SER A 308 17.43 -23.03 -2.87
C SER A 308 18.55 -22.07 -2.43
N ALA A 309 18.29 -21.17 -1.48
CA ALA A 309 19.32 -20.28 -0.92
C ALA A 309 20.42 -21.05 -0.17
N ALA A 310 20.04 -22.03 0.65
CA ALA A 310 20.98 -22.88 1.38
C ALA A 310 21.86 -23.70 0.43
N PHE A 311 21.28 -24.23 -0.67
CA PHE A 311 22.03 -24.95 -1.70
C PHE A 311 23.07 -24.06 -2.38
N VAL A 312 22.71 -22.85 -2.80
CA VAL A 312 23.64 -21.90 -3.43
C VAL A 312 24.77 -21.49 -2.46
N SER A 313 24.46 -21.25 -1.19
CA SER A 313 25.46 -20.94 -0.17
C SER A 313 26.41 -22.11 0.12
N SER A 314 25.93 -23.35 0.01
CA SER A 314 26.77 -24.55 0.17
C SER A 314 27.64 -24.85 -1.06
N ALA A 315 27.24 -24.36 -2.24
CA ALA A 315 28.00 -24.50 -3.48
C ALA A 315 29.07 -23.38 -3.64
N SER A 316 28.79 -22.17 -3.13
CA SER A 316 29.76 -21.05 -3.18
C SER A 316 30.94 -21.21 -2.22
N SER A 317 30.84 -22.08 -1.21
CA SER A 317 31.95 -22.37 -0.28
C SER A 317 33.00 -23.33 -0.85
N VAL A 318 32.86 -23.77 -2.11
CA VAL A 318 33.78 -24.71 -2.80
C VAL A 318 34.71 -24.02 -3.81
N HIS A 319 34.69 -22.69 -3.94
CA HIS A 319 35.66 -21.94 -4.74
C HIS A 319 36.24 -20.76 -3.96
N VAL A 320 37.47 -20.95 -3.49
CA VAL A 320 38.36 -19.88 -3.02
C VAL A 320 39.30 -19.55 -4.17
N ASP A 321 39.20 -18.33 -4.68
CA ASP A 321 40.33 -17.45 -4.97
C ASP A 321 39.78 -16.02 -5.16
N ASP A 322 40.09 -15.15 -4.20
CA ASP A 322 39.86 -13.69 -4.23
C ASP A 322 40.47 -13.08 -5.51
N PRO A 323 39.87 -12.03 -6.13
CA PRO A 323 40.21 -10.69 -5.64
C PRO A 323 39.25 -9.50 -5.95
N VAL A 324 39.62 -8.37 -5.34
CA VAL A 324 39.32 -6.95 -5.66
C VAL A 324 37.94 -6.39 -5.30
N PHE A 325 37.92 -5.81 -4.11
CA PHE A 325 36.99 -4.77 -3.65
C PHE A 325 37.12 -3.48 -4.49
N LEU A 326 36.02 -2.98 -5.05
CA LEU A 326 35.75 -1.57 -5.40
C LEU A 326 34.25 -1.40 -5.79
N PRO A 327 33.66 -0.21 -5.63
CA PRO A 327 32.95 0.26 -4.43
C PRO A 327 31.42 0.16 -4.56
N THR A 328 30.74 -0.18 -3.46
CA THR A 328 29.30 -0.03 -3.28
C THR A 328 28.90 1.44 -3.20
N PHE A 329 27.74 1.75 -3.78
CA PHE A 329 27.09 3.07 -3.78
C PHE A 329 27.10 3.73 -2.39
N ASP A 330 27.46 5.01 -2.42
CA ASP A 330 27.65 5.86 -1.25
C ASP A 330 26.30 6.29 -0.64
N TYR A 331 25.99 5.79 0.57
CA TYR A 331 24.86 6.23 1.41
C TYR A 331 25.27 7.38 2.37
N ASN A 332 26.03 8.37 1.87
CA ASN A 332 26.61 9.43 2.72
C ASN A 332 25.62 10.51 3.24
N TRP A 333 24.30 10.36 3.08
CA TRP A 333 23.36 11.28 3.74
C TRP A 333 23.02 10.88 5.19
N ILE A 334 23.43 9.70 5.64
CA ILE A 334 23.11 9.18 7.00
C ILE A 334 24.12 9.66 8.07
N ARG A 335 25.21 10.35 7.71
CA ARG A 335 26.21 10.85 8.69
C ARG A 335 25.98 12.26 9.24
N LEU A 336 24.86 12.91 8.96
CA LEU A 336 24.60 14.28 9.45
C LEU A 336 23.85 14.37 10.79
N PHE A 337 23.54 13.24 11.43
CA PHE A 337 22.83 13.25 12.72
C PHE A 337 23.51 12.37 13.76
N GLY A 338 24.35 13.00 14.59
CA GLY A 338 24.45 12.65 16.00
C GLY A 338 25.74 12.00 16.47
N THR A 339 26.79 12.80 16.70
CA THR A 339 27.58 12.77 17.95
C THR A 339 28.42 14.05 18.01
N GLU A 340 27.99 15.03 18.82
CA GLU A 340 28.78 16.12 19.46
C GLU A 340 27.77 17.21 19.90
N GLY A 341 27.63 17.62 21.16
CA GLY A 341 28.26 17.21 22.39
C GLY A 341 27.38 17.61 23.57
N PHE A 342 27.15 16.65 24.46
CA PHE A 342 26.75 16.91 25.83
C PHE A 342 28.06 17.15 26.60
N MET A 343 28.36 18.41 26.93
CA MET A 343 29.34 18.76 27.94
C MET A 343 28.66 19.69 28.93
N GLU A 344 28.09 19.08 29.97
CA GLU A 344 28.06 19.70 31.30
C GLU A 344 29.49 19.67 31.85
N ALA A 345 29.98 20.82 32.30
CA ALA A 345 30.84 20.89 33.47
C ALA A 345 30.80 22.30 34.06
N GLU A 346 30.47 22.33 35.36
CA GLU A 346 30.41 23.46 36.27
C GLU A 346 31.76 24.19 36.46
N GLY A 347 31.68 25.41 37.02
CA GLY A 347 32.70 25.92 37.95
C GLY A 347 33.49 27.14 37.48
N GLY A 348 33.13 28.32 38.03
CA GLY A 348 33.89 29.57 37.90
C GLY A 348 33.06 30.79 38.23
#